data_AF-A0A948G9W0-F1
#
_entry.id   AF-A0A948G9W0-F1
#
_cell.length_a   1.000
_cell.length_b   1.000
_cell.length_c   1.000
_cell.angle_alpha   90.00
_cell.angle_beta   90.00
_cell.angle_gamma   90.00
#
_symmetry.space_group_name_H-M   'P 1'
#
loop_
_entity.id
_entity.type
_entity.pdbx_description
1 polymer ?
#
loop_
_entity_poly.entity_id
_entity_poly.type
_entity_poly.pdbx_seq_one_letter_code
_entity_poly.pdbx_strand_id
1 'polypeptide(L)'
;MRLTLTFLLIVLLLLVPLTYRFSGRKELMKMDFVQFLYAFVLTPAIIIWIKTALFFNLRHELGVSINDTYWIDTALTVIALYTYSFVVIHSLTKSFQIKKSKDPLFDVFEHSEYFHLWLSHLVVYSGVLLVMLFLGELNLFFPISIISSKLALYLGIIIGILCGAMFYWGVWINKIEKQKSFDRIMKFQVYIYTFIILVTYLIADPKFKPPYTAFWCSVFFFVTSATSLQFLKRQGHNKY
;
A
#
# COMPACT_ATOMS: atom_id res chain seq x y z
N MET A 1 -0.28 8.89 20.18
CA MET A 1 0.44 7.83 19.44
C MET A 1 -0.10 6.43 19.72
N ARG A 2 -0.29 6.01 20.99
CA ARG A 2 -0.89 4.70 21.35
C ARG A 2 -2.30 4.51 20.76
N LEU A 3 -3.17 5.53 20.88
CA LEU A 3 -4.54 5.49 20.35
C LEU A 3 -4.62 5.38 18.82
N THR A 4 -3.72 6.03 18.09
CA THR A 4 -3.77 6.11 16.61
C THR A 4 -3.45 4.77 15.95
N LEU A 5 -2.46 4.04 16.48
CA LEU A 5 -2.10 2.69 16.02
C LEU A 5 -3.20 1.68 16.35
N THR A 6 -3.79 1.74 17.54
CA THR A 6 -4.91 0.87 17.92
C THR A 6 -6.16 1.16 17.09
N PHE A 7 -6.44 2.43 16.80
CA PHE A 7 -7.59 2.83 15.98
C PHE A 7 -7.41 2.41 14.51
N LEU A 8 -6.19 2.52 13.95
CA LEU A 8 -5.89 2.00 12.61
C LEU A 8 -6.12 0.49 12.53
N LEU A 9 -5.71 -0.27 13.55
CA LEU A 9 -5.90 -1.72 13.62
C LEU A 9 -7.38 -2.10 13.74
N ILE A 10 -8.14 -1.36 14.55
CA ILE A 10 -9.59 -1.54 14.68
C ILE A 10 -10.30 -1.17 13.37
N VAL A 11 -9.93 -0.07 12.72
CA VAL A 11 -10.49 0.34 11.42
C VAL A 11 -10.17 -0.70 10.35
N LEU A 12 -8.94 -1.21 10.28
CA LEU A 12 -8.55 -2.30 9.36
C LEU A 12 -9.33 -3.58 9.64
N LEU A 13 -9.51 -3.95 10.91
CA LEU A 13 -10.32 -5.10 11.33
C LEU A 13 -11.82 -4.94 11.03
N LEU A 14 -12.36 -3.70 11.05
CA LEU A 14 -13.76 -3.39 10.73
C LEU A 14 -14.00 -3.21 9.23
N LEU A 15 -12.99 -2.84 8.44
CA LEU A 15 -13.08 -2.78 6.98
C LEU A 15 -13.20 -4.16 6.34
N VAL A 16 -12.66 -5.20 6.98
CA VAL A 16 -12.81 -6.61 6.55
C VAL A 16 -14.28 -7.06 6.51
N PRO A 17 -15.10 -6.89 7.56
CA PRO A 17 -16.53 -7.20 7.50
C PRO A 17 -17.38 -6.16 6.73
N LEU A 18 -16.91 -4.92 6.54
CA LEU A 18 -17.62 -3.95 5.69
C LEU A 18 -17.47 -4.27 4.20
N THR A 19 -16.28 -4.69 3.76
CA THR A 19 -16.07 -5.20 2.39
C THR A 19 -16.86 -6.49 2.12
N TYR A 20 -17.12 -7.29 3.15
CA TYR A 20 -18.00 -8.48 3.11
C TYR A 20 -19.46 -8.15 2.78
N ARG A 21 -19.99 -6.96 3.12
CA ARG A 21 -21.40 -6.59 2.86
C ARG A 21 -21.67 -6.22 1.40
N PHE A 22 -20.66 -5.78 0.66
CA PHE A 22 -20.82 -5.29 -0.72
C PHE A 22 -20.55 -6.36 -1.79
N SER A 23 -20.05 -7.54 -1.41
CA SER A 23 -19.79 -8.65 -2.35
C SER A 23 -20.89 -9.71 -2.19
N GLY A 24 -21.77 -9.82 -3.19
CA GLY A 24 -23.00 -10.61 -3.13
C GLY A 24 -22.82 -12.09 -2.77
N ARG A 25 -23.88 -12.66 -2.20
CA ARG A 25 -24.01 -14.04 -1.72
C ARG A 25 -23.60 -15.06 -2.80
N LYS A 26 -22.54 -15.84 -2.51
CA LYS A 26 -22.40 -17.32 -2.67
C LYS A 26 -20.97 -17.81 -2.97
N GLU A 27 -20.00 -16.94 -3.23
CA GLU A 27 -18.60 -17.35 -3.53
C GLU A 27 -17.54 -16.93 -2.49
N LEU A 28 -17.96 -16.26 -1.41
CA LEU A 28 -17.11 -15.58 -0.42
C LEU A 28 -16.31 -16.51 0.53
N MET A 29 -16.44 -17.83 0.39
CA MET A 29 -15.61 -18.82 1.08
C MET A 29 -14.56 -19.44 0.14
N LYS A 30 -14.18 -18.75 -0.95
CA LYS A 30 -12.90 -19.05 -1.60
C LYS A 30 -11.81 -18.64 -0.60
N MET A 31 -11.24 -19.65 0.06
CA MET A 31 -10.12 -19.64 1.01
C MET A 31 -9.08 -18.54 0.71
N ASP A 32 -8.87 -18.26 -0.58
CA ASP A 32 -7.98 -17.28 -1.17
C ASP A 32 -8.19 -15.82 -0.68
N PHE A 33 -9.43 -15.31 -0.55
CA PHE A 33 -9.65 -13.91 -0.11
C PHE A 33 -9.40 -13.73 1.39
N VAL A 34 -9.81 -14.72 2.19
CA VAL A 34 -9.56 -14.74 3.63
C VAL A 34 -8.05 -14.86 3.87
N GLN A 35 -7.37 -15.78 3.17
CA GLN A 35 -5.92 -15.89 3.18
C GLN A 35 -5.23 -14.60 2.76
N PHE A 36 -5.75 -13.89 1.75
CA PHE A 36 -5.21 -12.59 1.33
C PHE A 36 -5.30 -11.56 2.46
N LEU A 37 -6.45 -11.40 3.10
CA LEU A 37 -6.60 -10.45 4.21
C LEU A 37 -5.73 -10.81 5.42
N TYR A 38 -5.66 -12.09 5.78
CA TYR A 38 -4.76 -12.55 6.85
C TYR A 38 -3.29 -12.29 6.50
N ALA A 39 -2.89 -12.60 5.27
CA ALA A 39 -1.51 -12.49 4.84
C ALA A 39 -1.08 -11.04 4.65
N PHE A 40 -1.84 -10.24 3.90
CA PHE A 40 -1.39 -8.93 3.45
C PHE A 40 -1.87 -7.76 4.30
N VAL A 41 -2.85 -7.97 5.19
CA VAL A 41 -3.36 -6.91 6.06
C VAL A 41 -3.10 -7.23 7.52
N LEU A 42 -3.62 -8.36 8.01
CA LEU A 42 -3.60 -8.65 9.43
C LEU A 42 -2.18 -8.99 9.93
N THR A 43 -1.45 -9.86 9.22
CA THR A 43 -0.13 -10.29 9.67
C THR A 43 0.88 -9.14 9.72
N PRO A 44 1.01 -8.28 8.69
CA PRO A 44 1.88 -7.10 8.76
C PRO A 44 1.50 -6.16 9.90
N ALA A 45 0.21 -5.93 10.14
CA ALA A 45 -0.26 -5.10 11.25
C ALA A 45 0.13 -5.69 12.61
N ILE A 46 -0.02 -7.01 12.80
CA ILE A 46 0.41 -7.71 14.01
C ILE A 46 1.93 -7.62 14.18
N ILE A 47 2.71 -7.81 13.13
CA ILE A 47 4.18 -7.70 13.18
C ILE A 47 4.57 -6.29 13.64
N ILE A 48 4.01 -5.24 13.04
CA ILE A 48 4.26 -3.85 13.44
C ILE A 48 3.89 -3.61 14.91
N TRP A 49 2.76 -4.17 15.35
CA TRP A 49 2.31 -4.03 16.73
C TRP A 49 3.26 -4.72 17.72
N ILE A 50 3.66 -5.96 17.45
CA ILE A 50 4.63 -6.71 18.27
C ILE A 50 5.95 -5.95 18.35
N LYS A 51 6.46 -5.45 17.21
CA LYS A 51 7.68 -4.64 17.17
C LYS A 51 7.57 -3.40 18.04
N THR A 52 6.46 -2.67 17.92
CA THR A 52 6.21 -1.45 18.70
C THR A 52 6.14 -1.76 20.20
N ALA A 53 5.45 -2.83 20.58
CA ALA A 53 5.35 -3.28 21.97
C ALA A 53 6.72 -3.71 22.52
N LEU A 54 7.49 -4.49 21.76
CA LEU A 54 8.82 -4.94 22.15
C LEU A 54 9.77 -3.76 22.32
N PHE A 55 9.82 -2.85 21.33
CA PHE A 55 10.65 -1.64 21.39
C PHE A 55 10.32 -0.80 22.63
N PHE A 56 9.04 -0.62 22.94
CA PHE A 56 8.62 0.11 24.13
C PHE A 56 9.11 -0.55 25.42
N ASN A 57 8.89 -1.86 25.59
CA ASN A 57 9.32 -2.57 26.79
C ASN A 57 10.85 -2.59 26.95
N LEU A 58 11.59 -2.83 25.86
CA LEU A 58 13.06 -2.83 25.89
C LEU A 58 13.62 -1.46 26.28
N ARG A 59 13.07 -0.38 25.73
CA ARG A 59 13.59 0.98 25.94
C ARG A 59 13.12 1.61 27.25
N HIS A 60 11.88 1.35 27.65
CA HIS A 60 11.26 2.06 28.77
C HIS A 60 11.29 1.27 30.08
N GLU A 61 11.02 -0.03 30.02
CA GLU A 61 10.95 -0.87 31.22
C GLU A 61 12.32 -1.48 31.56
N LEU A 62 13.06 -1.91 30.54
CA LEU A 62 14.32 -2.66 30.71
C LEU A 62 15.59 -1.82 30.50
N GLY A 63 15.45 -0.58 30.03
CA GLY A 63 16.58 0.34 29.84
C GLY A 63 17.65 -0.12 28.84
N VAL A 64 17.32 -1.04 27.94
CA VAL A 64 18.26 -1.62 26.95
C VAL A 64 18.78 -0.51 26.03
N SER A 65 20.07 -0.56 25.66
CA SER A 65 20.69 0.45 24.81
C SER A 65 20.01 0.54 23.44
N ILE A 66 20.10 1.69 22.76
CA ILE A 66 19.50 1.88 21.43
C ILE A 66 20.10 0.93 20.40
N ASN A 67 21.41 0.67 20.50
CA ASN A 67 22.13 -0.23 19.61
C ASN A 67 21.66 -1.67 19.78
N ASP A 68 21.54 -2.14 21.02
CA ASP A 68 21.06 -3.50 21.30
C ASP A 68 19.58 -3.66 20.94
N THR A 69 18.77 -2.61 21.19
CA THR A 69 17.36 -2.59 20.78
C THR A 69 17.21 -2.71 19.26
N TYR A 70 18.09 -2.05 18.49
CA TYR A 70 18.09 -2.16 17.03
C TYR A 70 18.37 -3.60 16.57
N TRP A 71 19.38 -4.26 17.15
CA TRP A 71 19.71 -5.64 16.78
C TRP A 71 18.60 -6.62 17.16
N ILE A 72 17.99 -6.45 18.33
CA ILE A 72 16.85 -7.26 18.77
C ILE A 72 15.63 -7.04 17.86
N ASP A 73 15.30 -5.79 17.52
CA ASP A 73 14.21 -5.45 16.59
C ASP A 73 14.43 -6.05 15.20
N THR A 74 15.67 -5.97 14.71
CA THR A 74 16.06 -6.53 13.41
C THR A 74 15.94 -8.04 13.41
N ALA A 75 16.48 -8.73 14.43
CA ALA A 75 16.40 -10.18 14.56
C ALA A 75 14.94 -10.67 14.64
N LEU A 76 14.11 -10.01 15.46
CA LEU A 76 12.68 -10.31 15.52
C LEU A 76 12.01 -10.12 14.16
N THR A 77 12.33 -9.04 13.45
CA THR A 77 11.74 -8.75 12.13
C THR A 77 12.10 -9.84 11.12
N VAL A 78 13.37 -10.27 11.09
CA VAL A 78 13.81 -11.34 10.19
C VAL A 78 13.08 -12.64 10.50
N ILE A 79 13.00 -13.03 11.78
CA ILE A 79 12.28 -14.23 12.21
C ILE A 79 10.80 -14.12 11.84
N ALA A 80 10.15 -13.00 12.15
CA ALA A 80 8.74 -12.77 11.86
C ALA A 80 8.44 -12.82 10.36
N LEU A 81 9.28 -12.19 9.52
CA LEU A 81 9.15 -12.24 8.07
C LEU A 81 9.40 -13.65 7.52
N TYR A 82 10.37 -14.38 8.07
CA TYR A 82 10.63 -15.77 7.70
C TYR A 82 9.43 -16.67 8.04
N THR A 83 8.93 -16.61 9.28
CA THR A 83 7.76 -17.38 9.72
C THR A 83 6.52 -16.98 8.92
N TYR A 84 6.29 -15.69 8.69
CA TYR A 84 5.21 -15.19 7.85
C TYR A 84 5.28 -15.77 6.43
N SER A 85 6.43 -15.65 5.77
CA SER A 85 6.64 -16.15 4.42
C SER A 85 6.43 -17.66 4.35
N PHE A 86 6.96 -18.40 5.33
CA PHE A 86 6.77 -19.85 5.44
C PHE A 86 5.29 -20.23 5.58
N VAL A 87 4.56 -19.57 6.50
CA VAL A 87 3.13 -19.85 6.74
C VAL A 87 2.30 -19.50 5.51
N VAL A 88 2.56 -18.37 4.84
CA VAL A 88 1.84 -17.97 3.63
C VAL A 88 2.11 -18.95 2.49
N ILE A 89 3.38 -19.28 2.21
CA ILE A 89 3.74 -20.23 1.16
C ILE A 89 3.15 -21.62 1.47
N HIS A 90 3.24 -22.09 2.71
CA HIS A 90 2.68 -23.38 3.12
C HIS A 90 1.15 -23.41 2.99
N SER A 91 0.46 -22.35 3.42
CA SER A 91 -0.98 -22.21 3.31
C SER A 91 -1.44 -22.21 1.85
N LEU A 92 -0.75 -21.45 0.99
CA LEU A 92 -1.01 -21.39 -0.45
C LEU A 92 -0.77 -22.75 -1.13
N THR A 93 0.39 -23.37 -0.89
CA THR A 93 0.74 -24.67 -1.48
C THR A 93 -0.20 -25.79 -1.02
N LYS A 94 -0.60 -25.80 0.26
CA LYS A 94 -1.59 -26.77 0.76
C LYS A 94 -2.96 -26.55 0.13
N SER A 95 -3.37 -25.30 -0.04
CA SER A 95 -4.65 -24.96 -0.70
C SER A 95 -4.66 -25.40 -2.15
N PHE A 96 -3.55 -25.20 -2.88
CA PHE A 96 -3.38 -25.71 -4.24
C PHE A 96 -3.41 -27.23 -4.29
N GLN A 97 -2.73 -27.92 -3.36
CA GLN A 97 -2.74 -29.37 -3.31
C GLN A 97 -4.15 -29.94 -3.06
N ILE A 98 -4.93 -29.32 -2.17
CA ILE A 98 -6.32 -29.73 -1.89
C ILE A 98 -7.20 -29.52 -3.12
N LYS A 99 -7.08 -28.37 -3.81
CA LYS A 99 -7.84 -28.10 -5.04
C LYS A 99 -7.48 -29.10 -6.15
N LYS A 100 -6.19 -29.34 -6.38
CA LYS A 100 -5.70 -30.36 -7.33
C LYS A 100 -6.15 -31.79 -6.99
N SER A 101 -6.25 -32.14 -5.71
CA SER A 101 -6.74 -33.47 -5.31
C SER A 101 -8.24 -33.67 -5.54
N LYS A 102 -9.02 -32.58 -5.58
CA LYS A 102 -10.47 -32.61 -5.84
C LYS A 102 -10.77 -32.53 -7.33
N ASP A 103 -9.95 -31.79 -8.07
CA ASP A 103 -10.02 -31.68 -9.52
C ASP A 103 -8.61 -31.87 -10.11
N PRO A 104 -8.30 -33.04 -10.68
CA PRO A 104 -7.00 -33.33 -11.28
C PRO A 104 -6.66 -32.44 -12.48
N LEU A 105 -7.68 -31.82 -13.11
CA LEU A 105 -7.53 -30.87 -14.21
C LEU A 105 -7.41 -29.43 -13.70
N PHE A 106 -7.39 -29.21 -12.38
CA PHE A 106 -7.24 -27.89 -11.78
C PHE A 106 -5.95 -27.22 -12.26
N ASP A 107 -6.11 -26.16 -13.04
CA ASP A 107 -5.01 -25.38 -13.56
C ASP A 107 -4.46 -24.43 -12.47
N VAL A 108 -3.36 -24.86 -11.86
CA VAL A 108 -2.64 -24.07 -10.85
C VAL A 108 -2.07 -22.79 -11.46
N PHE A 109 -1.71 -22.78 -12.75
CA PHE A 109 -1.19 -21.59 -13.43
C PHE A 109 -2.28 -20.54 -13.59
N GLU A 110 -3.48 -20.90 -14.07
CA GLU A 110 -4.62 -19.98 -14.19
C GLU A 110 -5.02 -19.39 -12.82
N HIS A 111 -5.01 -20.21 -11.77
CA HIS A 111 -5.33 -19.72 -10.41
C HIS A 111 -4.20 -18.90 -9.78
N SER A 112 -2.97 -19.06 -10.23
CA SER A 112 -1.84 -18.18 -9.85
C SER A 112 -1.88 -16.86 -10.63
N GLU A 113 -2.36 -16.87 -11.88
CA GLU A 113 -2.69 -15.67 -12.64
C GLU A 113 -3.81 -14.86 -11.98
N TYR A 114 -4.63 -15.45 -11.08
CA TYR A 114 -5.56 -14.70 -10.24
C TYR A 114 -4.89 -13.51 -9.51
N PHE A 115 -3.65 -13.71 -9.04
CA PHE A 115 -2.84 -12.65 -8.41
C PHE A 115 -2.21 -11.68 -9.42
N HIS A 116 -2.27 -11.96 -10.71
CA HIS A 116 -1.96 -11.06 -11.82
C HIS A 116 -3.20 -10.45 -12.49
N LEU A 117 -4.40 -10.68 -11.97
CA LEU A 117 -5.62 -10.06 -12.50
C LEU A 117 -5.66 -8.56 -12.23
N TRP A 118 -6.60 -7.90 -12.88
CA TRP A 118 -6.77 -6.45 -12.77
C TRP A 118 -7.08 -5.95 -11.37
N LEU A 119 -7.71 -6.77 -10.54
CA LEU A 119 -8.05 -6.40 -9.17
C LEU A 119 -6.82 -6.33 -8.26
N SER A 120 -5.86 -7.26 -8.41
CA SER A 120 -4.63 -7.23 -7.62
C SER A 120 -3.77 -6.02 -8.00
N HIS A 121 -3.63 -5.74 -9.29
CA HIS A 121 -3.00 -4.52 -9.78
C HIS A 121 -3.71 -3.29 -9.24
N LEU A 122 -5.05 -3.26 -9.29
CA LEU A 122 -5.83 -2.14 -8.77
C LEU A 122 -5.53 -1.93 -7.28
N VAL A 123 -5.55 -2.97 -6.46
CA VAL A 123 -5.23 -2.89 -5.02
C VAL A 123 -3.81 -2.35 -4.80
N VAL A 124 -2.82 -2.84 -5.54
CA VAL A 124 -1.42 -2.39 -5.41
C VAL A 124 -1.30 -0.91 -5.78
N TYR A 125 -1.82 -0.49 -6.94
CA TYR A 125 -1.72 0.91 -7.38
C TYR A 125 -2.54 1.84 -6.49
N SER A 126 -3.78 1.45 -6.10
CA SER A 126 -4.58 2.20 -5.13
C SER A 126 -3.88 2.32 -3.78
N GLY A 127 -3.18 1.27 -3.34
CA GLY A 127 -2.39 1.28 -2.11
C GLY A 127 -1.24 2.28 -2.17
N VAL A 128 -0.50 2.34 -3.28
CA VAL A 128 0.56 3.35 -3.49
C VAL A 128 -0.01 4.76 -3.42
N LEU A 129 -1.12 5.02 -4.11
CA LEU A 129 -1.78 6.33 -4.06
C LEU A 129 -2.21 6.69 -2.63
N LEU A 130 -2.82 5.76 -1.91
CA LEU A 130 -3.28 5.99 -0.54
C LEU A 130 -2.11 6.28 0.42
N VAL A 131 -1.01 5.54 0.30
CA VAL A 131 0.21 5.76 1.10
C VAL A 131 0.79 7.14 0.81
N MET A 132 0.90 7.53 -0.47
CA MET A 132 1.41 8.85 -0.84
C MET A 132 0.52 9.98 -0.32
N LEU A 133 -0.81 9.82 -0.39
CA LEU A 133 -1.74 10.79 0.19
C LEU A 133 -1.52 10.89 1.70
N PHE A 134 -1.47 9.76 2.40
CA PHE A 134 -1.33 9.73 3.84
C PHE A 134 0.01 10.31 4.31
N LEU A 135 1.11 10.04 3.59
CA LEU A 135 2.42 10.64 3.88
C LEU A 135 2.38 12.16 3.73
N GLY A 136 1.74 12.68 2.68
CA GLY A 136 1.61 14.11 2.47
C GLY A 136 0.76 14.77 3.56
N GLU A 137 -0.43 14.25 3.80
CA GLU A 137 -1.37 14.75 4.81
C GLU A 137 -0.78 14.69 6.23
N LEU A 138 -0.15 13.56 6.60
CA LEU A 138 0.51 13.48 7.90
C LEU A 138 1.65 14.48 8.03
N ASN A 139 2.47 14.68 7.00
CA ASN A 139 3.57 15.63 7.09
C ASN A 139 3.08 17.09 7.18
N LEU A 140 1.90 17.38 6.63
CA LEU A 140 1.25 18.68 6.78
C LEU A 140 0.89 18.96 8.25
N PHE A 141 0.28 18.01 8.94
CA PHE A 141 -0.11 18.16 10.35
C PHE A 141 1.03 17.90 11.34
N PHE A 142 2.04 17.13 10.92
CA PHE A 142 3.22 16.76 11.71
C PHE A 142 4.50 17.02 10.90
N PRO A 143 4.94 18.29 10.82
CA PRO A 143 6.13 18.66 10.04
C PRO A 143 7.39 18.00 10.61
N ILE A 144 8.24 17.44 9.74
CA ILE A 144 9.45 16.72 10.15
C ILE A 144 10.55 17.76 10.42
N SER A 145 10.67 18.18 11.68
CA SER A 145 11.61 19.22 12.12
C SER A 145 13.09 18.87 11.93
N ILE A 146 13.43 17.58 11.78
CA ILE A 146 14.80 17.11 11.54
C ILE A 146 15.29 17.54 10.14
N ILE A 147 14.38 17.73 9.18
CA ILE A 147 14.73 18.18 7.84
C ILE A 147 14.77 19.71 7.82
N SER A 148 15.97 20.28 7.91
CA SER A 148 16.18 21.74 7.91
C SER A 148 16.80 22.27 6.61
N SER A 149 17.32 21.38 5.76
CA SER A 149 18.01 21.76 4.53
C SER A 149 17.06 22.10 3.38
N LYS A 150 17.27 23.25 2.73
CA LYS A 150 16.58 23.60 1.47
C LYS A 150 16.86 22.59 0.35
N LEU A 151 18.06 22.01 0.33
CA LEU A 151 18.41 20.99 -0.65
C LEU A 151 17.50 19.76 -0.51
N ALA A 152 17.21 19.34 0.73
CA ALA A 152 16.30 18.23 0.98
C ALA A 152 14.88 18.49 0.46
N LEU A 153 14.39 19.74 0.60
CA LEU A 153 13.10 20.16 0.02
C LEU A 153 13.07 20.00 -1.51
N TYR A 154 14.07 20.54 -2.21
CA TYR A 154 14.14 20.44 -3.67
C TYR A 154 14.33 19.02 -4.16
N LEU A 155 15.16 18.22 -3.49
CA LEU A 155 15.31 16.80 -3.79
C LEU A 155 14.01 16.03 -3.57
N GLY A 156 13.27 16.33 -2.50
CA GLY A 156 11.96 15.74 -2.24
C GLY A 156 10.95 16.04 -3.36
N ILE A 157 10.97 17.26 -3.90
CA ILE A 157 10.13 17.64 -5.05
C ILE A 157 10.52 16.85 -6.30
N ILE A 158 11.82 16.77 -6.61
CA ILE A 158 12.32 16.01 -7.77
C ILE A 158 11.92 14.54 -7.64
N ILE A 159 12.10 13.95 -6.46
CA ILE A 159 11.67 12.58 -6.16
C ILE A 159 10.17 12.42 -6.37
N GLY A 160 9.35 13.35 -5.88
CA GLY A 160 7.90 13.34 -6.10
C GLY A 160 7.52 13.29 -7.58
N ILE A 161 8.12 14.16 -8.40
CA ILE A 161 7.91 14.18 -9.86
C ILE A 161 8.33 12.84 -10.49
N LEU A 162 9.52 12.34 -10.17
CA LEU A 162 10.04 11.08 -10.73
C LEU A 162 9.16 9.89 -10.33
N CYS A 163 8.77 9.79 -9.06
CA CYS A 163 7.85 8.75 -8.59
C CYS A 163 6.49 8.86 -9.26
N GLY A 164 5.96 10.07 -9.48
CA GLY A 164 4.68 10.28 -10.16
C GLY A 164 4.73 9.83 -11.63
N ALA A 165 5.85 10.07 -12.31
CA ALA A 165 6.09 9.60 -13.67
C ALA A 165 6.30 8.07 -13.72
N MET A 166 7.04 7.50 -12.77
CA MET A 166 7.22 6.04 -12.65
C MET A 166 5.90 5.32 -12.35
N PHE A 167 5.03 5.92 -11.53
CA PHE A 167 3.68 5.40 -11.29
C PHE A 167 2.87 5.32 -12.58
N TYR A 168 2.86 6.41 -13.37
CA TYR A 168 2.25 6.40 -14.70
C TYR A 168 2.86 5.32 -15.60
N TRP A 169 4.19 5.21 -15.63
CA TRP A 169 4.89 4.18 -16.41
C TRP A 169 4.44 2.78 -16.02
N GLY A 170 4.36 2.49 -14.72
CA GLY A 170 3.86 1.21 -14.19
C GLY A 170 2.45 0.92 -14.68
N VAL A 171 1.53 1.87 -14.54
CA VAL A 171 0.15 1.76 -15.06
C VAL A 171 0.13 1.56 -16.58
N TRP A 172 1.04 2.20 -17.32
CA TRP A 172 1.10 2.15 -18.78
C TRP A 172 1.71 0.87 -19.36
N ILE A 173 2.71 0.26 -18.71
CA ILE A 173 3.34 -0.97 -19.20
C ILE A 173 2.50 -2.22 -18.90
N ASN A 174 1.82 -2.25 -17.75
CA ASN A 174 1.11 -3.45 -17.35
C ASN A 174 -0.07 -3.75 -18.29
N LYS A 175 -0.10 -4.97 -18.83
CA LYS A 175 -1.21 -5.50 -19.62
C LYS A 175 -2.15 -6.23 -18.69
N ILE A 176 -3.38 -5.75 -18.59
CA ILE A 176 -4.33 -6.18 -17.58
C ILE A 176 -5.64 -6.62 -18.23
N GLU A 177 -6.19 -7.76 -17.79
CA GLU A 177 -7.52 -8.23 -18.20
C GLU A 177 -8.57 -7.15 -17.83
N LYS A 178 -9.30 -6.59 -18.79
CA LYS A 178 -10.18 -5.40 -18.58
C LYS A 178 -9.44 -4.07 -18.41
N GLN A 179 -8.34 -3.88 -19.15
CA GLN A 179 -7.56 -2.64 -19.21
C GLN A 179 -8.40 -1.35 -19.24
N LYS A 180 -9.47 -1.27 -20.05
CA LYS A 180 -10.31 -0.06 -20.14
C LYS A 180 -10.96 0.32 -18.80
N SER A 181 -11.45 -0.67 -18.05
CA SER A 181 -12.05 -0.45 -16.74
C SER A 181 -10.99 -0.07 -15.72
N PHE A 182 -9.86 -0.78 -15.73
CA PHE A 182 -8.71 -0.48 -14.88
C PHE A 182 -8.21 0.96 -15.09
N ASP A 183 -7.95 1.37 -16.33
CA ASP A 183 -7.49 2.72 -16.69
C ASP A 183 -8.46 3.81 -16.23
N ARG A 184 -9.78 3.56 -16.38
CA ARG A 184 -10.81 4.50 -15.95
C ARG A 184 -10.80 4.69 -14.44
N ILE A 185 -10.72 3.59 -13.69
CA ILE A 185 -10.69 3.63 -12.22
C ILE A 185 -9.40 4.30 -11.75
N MET A 186 -8.25 3.98 -12.35
CA MET A 186 -6.97 4.58 -11.98
C MET A 186 -6.95 6.09 -12.24
N LYS A 187 -7.45 6.55 -13.39
CA LYS A 187 -7.59 7.99 -13.67
C LYS A 187 -8.47 8.66 -12.64
N PHE A 188 -9.64 8.08 -12.36
CA PHE A 188 -10.57 8.62 -11.37
C PHE A 188 -9.94 8.72 -9.97
N GLN A 189 -9.28 7.66 -9.49
CA GLN A 189 -8.60 7.66 -8.20
C GLN A 189 -7.49 8.72 -8.14
N VAL A 190 -6.64 8.81 -9.17
CA VAL A 190 -5.59 9.82 -9.21
C VAL A 190 -6.19 11.23 -9.17
N TYR A 191 -7.20 11.52 -9.98
CA TYR A 191 -7.84 12.85 -9.95
C TYR A 191 -8.48 13.17 -8.60
N ILE A 192 -9.13 12.20 -7.96
CA ILE A 192 -9.69 12.40 -6.62
C ILE A 192 -8.59 12.71 -5.61
N TYR A 193 -7.51 11.94 -5.58
CA TYR A 193 -6.44 12.17 -4.61
C TYR A 193 -5.66 13.46 -4.89
N THR A 194 -5.44 13.79 -6.17
CA THR A 194 -4.90 15.10 -6.57
C THR A 194 -5.84 16.23 -6.12
N PHE A 195 -7.16 16.08 -6.28
CA PHE A 195 -8.12 17.07 -5.81
C PHE A 195 -8.06 17.23 -4.29
N ILE A 196 -8.07 16.13 -3.54
CA ILE A 196 -7.98 16.15 -2.07
C ILE A 196 -6.72 16.89 -1.62
N ILE A 197 -5.54 16.50 -2.10
CA ILE A 197 -4.28 17.10 -1.63
C ILE A 197 -4.15 18.58 -2.02
N LEU A 198 -4.73 19.00 -3.15
CA LEU A 198 -4.76 20.41 -3.56
C LEU A 198 -5.77 21.23 -2.74
N VAL A 199 -6.92 20.65 -2.37
CA VAL A 199 -7.86 21.30 -1.44
C VAL A 199 -7.22 21.46 -0.07
N THR A 200 -6.52 20.43 0.43
CA THR A 200 -5.76 20.52 1.68
C THR A 200 -4.70 21.62 1.60
N TYR A 201 -3.96 21.71 0.49
CA TYR A 201 -3.01 22.81 0.24
C TYR A 201 -3.67 24.19 0.38
N LEU A 202 -4.84 24.40 -0.24
CA LEU A 202 -5.54 25.69 -0.21
C LEU A 202 -6.09 26.03 1.19
N ILE A 203 -6.55 25.03 1.95
CA ILE A 203 -7.12 25.25 3.28
C ILE A 203 -6.03 25.48 4.33
N ALA A 204 -4.96 24.69 4.28
CA ALA A 204 -3.92 24.69 5.32
C ALA A 204 -2.79 25.70 5.06
N ASP A 205 -2.64 26.19 3.82
CA ASP A 205 -1.60 27.13 3.38
C ASP A 205 -0.19 26.76 3.90
N PRO A 206 0.32 25.55 3.60
CA PRO A 206 1.62 25.13 4.10
C PRO A 206 2.72 25.99 3.50
N LYS A 207 3.58 26.52 4.38
CA LYS A 207 4.76 27.28 3.95
C LYS A 207 5.69 26.38 3.14
N PHE A 208 6.24 26.91 2.06
CA PHE A 208 7.28 26.24 1.26
C PHE A 208 8.61 26.17 2.03
N LYS A 209 8.68 25.24 3.00
CA LYS A 209 9.79 25.08 3.95
C LYS A 209 10.19 23.60 4.11
N PRO A 210 11.46 23.33 4.47
CA PRO A 210 11.98 21.96 4.60
C PRO A 210 11.19 21.00 5.51
N PRO A 211 10.56 21.42 6.62
CA PRO A 211 9.76 20.50 7.44
C PRO A 211 8.54 19.88 6.73
N TYR A 212 8.09 20.49 5.63
CA TYR A 212 6.97 20.05 4.80
C TYR A 212 7.42 19.28 3.54
N THR A 213 8.66 18.79 3.50
CA THR A 213 9.23 18.14 2.29
C THR A 213 8.39 16.95 1.80
N ALA A 214 7.85 16.12 2.70
CA ALA A 214 7.05 14.97 2.30
C ALA A 214 5.66 15.38 1.78
N PHE A 215 5.08 16.47 2.31
CA PHE A 215 3.88 17.09 1.74
C PHE A 215 4.13 17.56 0.31
N TRP A 216 5.18 18.34 0.08
CA TRP A 216 5.52 18.83 -1.27
C TRP A 216 5.86 17.69 -2.23
N CYS A 217 6.62 16.68 -1.79
CA CYS A 217 6.86 15.45 -2.56
C CYS A 217 5.54 14.79 -3.02
N SER A 218 4.57 14.66 -2.11
CA SER A 218 3.27 14.05 -2.40
C SER A 218 2.43 14.90 -3.36
N VAL A 219 2.41 16.24 -3.19
CA VAL A 219 1.74 17.15 -4.13
C VAL A 219 2.28 16.97 -5.54
N PHE A 220 3.61 17.01 -5.71
CA PHE A 220 4.23 16.86 -7.02
C PHE A 220 4.04 15.45 -7.61
N PHE A 221 4.06 14.40 -6.78
CA PHE A 221 3.69 13.04 -7.20
C PHE A 221 2.28 13.02 -7.83
N PHE A 222 1.28 13.55 -7.13
CA PHE A 222 -0.11 13.54 -7.62
C PHE A 222 -0.32 14.43 -8.84
N VAL A 223 0.29 15.61 -8.89
CA VAL A 223 0.20 16.51 -10.05
C VAL A 223 0.84 15.87 -11.28
N THR A 224 2.04 15.29 -11.13
CA THR A 224 2.71 14.60 -12.23
C THR A 224 1.92 13.38 -12.67
N SER A 225 1.46 12.51 -11.76
CA SER A 225 0.64 11.34 -12.14
C SER A 225 -0.66 11.73 -12.84
N ALA A 226 -1.37 12.76 -12.36
CA ALA A 226 -2.61 13.24 -12.97
C ALA A 226 -2.38 13.80 -14.37
N THR A 227 -1.27 14.54 -14.56
CA THR A 227 -0.88 15.10 -15.86
C THR A 227 -0.48 13.99 -16.82
N SER A 228 0.39 13.07 -16.39
CA SER A 228 0.87 11.96 -17.22
C SER A 228 -0.27 11.03 -17.66
N LEU A 229 -1.24 10.75 -16.77
CA LEU A 229 -2.39 9.90 -17.10
C LEU A 229 -3.34 10.49 -18.15
N GLN A 230 -3.26 11.79 -18.46
CA GLN A 230 -3.98 12.37 -19.60
C GLN A 230 -3.48 11.78 -20.93
N PHE A 231 -2.18 11.47 -21.00
CA PHE A 231 -1.55 10.86 -22.16
C PHE A 231 -1.76 9.35 -22.24
N LEU A 232 -2.46 8.74 -21.27
CA LEU A 232 -2.90 7.36 -21.33
C LEU A 232 -4.03 7.24 -22.38
N LYS A 233 -3.65 7.33 -23.66
CA LYS A 233 -4.42 6.97 -24.85
C LYS A 233 -3.86 5.64 -25.32
N ARG A 234 -4.35 4.53 -24.75
CA ARG A 234 -4.10 3.23 -25.38
C ARG A 234 -4.97 3.18 -26.63
N GLN A 235 -4.34 3.14 -27.79
CA GLN A 235 -5.02 2.89 -29.06
C GLN A 235 -5.91 1.67 -28.86
N GLY A 236 -7.17 1.77 -29.27
CA GLY A 236 -8.09 0.66 -29.19
C GLY A 236 -7.41 -0.58 -29.77
N HIS A 237 -7.43 -1.68 -29.02
CA HIS A 237 -7.20 -2.98 -29.61
C HIS A 237 -8.20 -3.12 -30.76
N ASN A 238 -7.75 -2.78 -31.96
CA ASN A 238 -8.28 -3.34 -33.18
C ASN A 238 -8.00 -4.84 -33.06
N LYS A 239 -9.10 -5.57 -32.93
CA LYS A 239 -9.32 -6.96 -33.37
C LYS A 239 -8.14 -7.91 -33.17
N TYR A 240 -8.27 -8.80 -32.18
CA TYR A 240 -8.36 -10.24 -32.43
C TYR A 240 -9.45 -10.80 -31.52
#